data_AF-A0A852FBD5-F1
#
_entry.id   AF-A0A852FBD5-F1
#
_cell.length_a   1.000
_cell.length_b   1.000
_cell.length_c   1.000
_cell.angle_alpha   90.00
_cell.angle_beta   90.00
_cell.angle_gamma   90.00
#
_symmetry.space_group_name_H-M   'P 1'
#
loop_
_entity.id
_entity.type
_entity.pdbx_description
1 polymer ?
#
loop_
_entity_poly.entity_id
_entity_poly.type
_entity_poly.pdbx_seq_one_letter_code
_entity_poly.pdbx_strand_id
1 'polypeptide(L)'
;GSRVSSPSSIPVPISVPGARLTPALSPPQGYPGAGQPPPVGPYSGGPYGGGPPPGPYGQPAPGAPYGGGPPPGPYGQPAPGAPYGGPGPGGNAPPGVDPEAFSWFQTVDTDHSGFISVKELKQALVNNNWSSFNDETCLLMINMFDKTRSGRIDVYGFSALLRFIQQWRSLFQQYDQDHSGSISFSELQQAFSQMGYNLSPQFSQLLLARYAQRPPSPNPSIQLDRFIHICMQLQSLTDAFREKDTAMVGNARLSYEDFLAMVVTRML
;
A
#
# COMPACT_ATOMS: atom_id res chain seq x y z
N GLY A 1 -7.02 -42.97 34.98
CA GLY A 1 -7.84 -41.75 34.81
C GLY A 1 -7.34 -41.01 33.60
N SER A 2 -8.01 -41.19 32.47
CA SER A 2 -7.63 -40.58 31.20
C SER A 2 -7.98 -39.09 31.23
N ARG A 3 -6.97 -38.22 31.16
CA ARG A 3 -7.19 -36.78 31.01
C ARG A 3 -7.75 -36.53 29.61
N VAL A 4 -9.00 -36.10 29.55
CA VAL A 4 -9.63 -35.54 28.36
C VAL A 4 -8.91 -34.22 28.09
N SER A 5 -8.10 -34.18 27.03
CA SER A 5 -7.55 -32.94 26.49
C SER A 5 -8.72 -32.08 25.99
N SER A 6 -8.92 -30.92 26.62
CA SER A 6 -9.94 -29.94 26.21
C SER A 6 -9.80 -29.59 24.73
N PRO A 7 -10.91 -29.38 23.99
CA PRO A 7 -10.84 -28.92 22.62
C PRO A 7 -10.23 -27.51 22.60
N SER A 8 -9.05 -27.40 22.00
CA SER A 8 -8.35 -26.14 21.77
C SER A 8 -9.18 -25.23 20.87
N SER A 9 -10.00 -24.36 21.46
CA SER A 9 -10.65 -23.27 20.73
C SER A 9 -9.56 -22.45 20.03
N ILE A 10 -9.64 -22.33 18.71
CA ILE A 10 -8.72 -21.50 17.94
C ILE A 10 -8.88 -20.07 18.45
N PRO A 11 -7.83 -19.42 19.01
CA PRO A 11 -7.93 -18.02 19.36
C PRO A 11 -8.19 -17.20 18.09
N VAL A 12 -9.03 -16.18 18.20
CA VAL A 12 -9.28 -15.27 17.07
C VAL A 12 -7.95 -14.59 16.74
N PRO A 13 -7.38 -14.76 15.53
CA PRO A 13 -6.18 -14.03 15.20
C PRO A 13 -6.52 -12.54 15.21
N ILE A 14 -5.71 -11.75 15.90
CA ILE A 14 -5.81 -10.29 15.86
C ILE A 14 -5.70 -9.88 14.39
N SER A 15 -6.61 -9.03 13.92
CA SER A 15 -6.58 -8.52 12.54
C SER A 15 -5.19 -7.98 12.25
N VAL A 16 -4.48 -8.69 11.38
CA VAL A 16 -3.24 -8.23 10.79
C VAL A 16 -3.53 -6.87 10.12
N PRO A 17 -2.66 -5.85 10.29
CA PRO A 17 -2.87 -4.54 9.69
C PRO A 17 -3.15 -4.67 8.18
N GLY A 18 -4.28 -4.12 7.72
CA GLY A 18 -4.68 -4.12 6.29
C GLY A 18 -5.64 -5.23 5.84
N ALA A 19 -6.02 -6.18 6.69
CA ALA A 19 -6.80 -7.36 6.28
C ALA A 19 -8.31 -7.18 6.01
N ARG A 20 -8.87 -5.97 6.17
CA ARG A 20 -10.30 -5.70 5.87
C ARG A 20 -10.50 -5.06 4.50
N LEU A 21 -9.93 -5.64 3.45
CA LEU A 21 -10.11 -5.15 2.07
C LEU A 21 -10.56 -6.23 1.08
N THR A 22 -11.32 -7.23 1.52
CA THR A 22 -12.20 -7.97 0.59
C THR A 22 -13.58 -7.31 0.59
N PRO A 23 -14.11 -6.86 -0.56
CA PRO A 23 -15.53 -6.59 -0.66
C PRO A 23 -16.25 -7.93 -0.50
N ALA A 24 -17.04 -8.07 0.56
CA ALA A 24 -18.02 -9.14 0.64
C ALA A 24 -18.93 -9.02 -0.59
N LEU A 25 -18.79 -9.94 -1.55
CA LEU A 25 -19.78 -10.16 -2.59
C LEU A 25 -21.06 -10.62 -1.90
N SER A 26 -21.92 -9.65 -1.59
CA SER A 26 -23.27 -9.91 -1.13
C SER A 26 -24.08 -10.46 -2.32
N PRO A 27 -24.85 -11.55 -2.17
CA PRO A 27 -25.70 -12.05 -3.24
C PRO A 27 -26.80 -11.03 -3.59
N PRO A 28 -27.21 -10.91 -4.87
CA PRO A 28 -28.22 -9.94 -5.27
C PRO A 28 -29.59 -10.31 -4.68
N GLN A 29 -30.07 -9.50 -3.73
CA GLN A 29 -31.47 -9.53 -3.33
C GLN A 29 -32.35 -8.97 -4.45
N GLY A 30 -33.45 -9.67 -4.69
CA GLY A 30 -34.35 -9.47 -5.82
C GLY A 30 -35.03 -8.10 -5.91
N TYR A 31 -35.40 -7.77 -7.15
CA TYR A 31 -36.32 -6.71 -7.51
C TYR A 31 -37.65 -6.85 -6.77
N PRO A 32 -38.25 -5.71 -6.39
CA PRO A 32 -39.53 -5.39 -7.04
C PRO A 32 -39.71 -3.91 -7.35
N GLY A 33 -40.50 -3.64 -8.40
CA GLY A 33 -41.47 -2.54 -8.38
C GLY A 33 -41.06 -1.25 -9.08
N ALA A 34 -41.63 -1.05 -10.27
CA ALA A 34 -41.67 0.21 -10.99
C ALA A 34 -42.44 1.31 -10.22
N GLY A 35 -42.01 2.57 -10.32
CA GLY A 35 -42.72 3.72 -9.77
C GLY A 35 -42.13 5.08 -10.18
N GLN A 36 -42.69 5.64 -11.25
CA GLN A 36 -42.85 7.06 -11.65
C GLN A 36 -41.69 8.10 -11.53
N PRO A 37 -41.45 8.91 -12.58
CA PRO A 37 -40.60 10.10 -12.51
C PRO A 37 -41.36 11.33 -11.94
N PRO A 38 -40.67 12.32 -11.33
CA PRO A 38 -41.29 13.52 -10.78
C PRO A 38 -41.70 14.54 -11.87
N PRO A 39 -42.72 15.39 -11.60
CA PRO A 39 -43.27 16.30 -12.59
C PRO A 39 -42.44 17.58 -12.74
N VAL A 40 -42.37 18.04 -13.98
CA VAL A 40 -41.90 19.36 -14.41
C VAL A 40 -42.95 20.43 -14.09
N GLY A 41 -42.50 21.57 -13.54
CA GLY A 41 -43.30 22.78 -13.33
C GLY A 41 -42.54 24.04 -13.80
N PRO A 42 -43.23 25.16 -14.08
CA PRO A 42 -42.98 25.93 -15.31
C PRO A 42 -42.17 27.22 -15.16
N TYR A 43 -41.66 27.64 -16.33
CA TYR A 43 -41.05 28.91 -16.69
C TYR A 43 -41.82 30.17 -16.23
N SER A 44 -41.08 31.13 -15.66
CA SER A 44 -41.31 32.60 -15.68
C SER A 44 -39.98 33.26 -15.25
N GLY A 45 -39.43 34.37 -15.76
CA GLY A 45 -39.89 35.40 -16.68
C GLY A 45 -39.38 36.79 -16.23
N GLY A 46 -38.07 37.09 -16.35
CA GLY A 46 -37.42 38.44 -16.29
C GLY A 46 -37.56 39.28 -14.99
N PRO A 47 -36.89 40.47 -14.83
CA PRO A 47 -36.02 41.23 -15.76
C PRO A 47 -34.68 41.83 -15.18
N TYR A 48 -33.76 42.12 -16.10
CA TYR A 48 -32.73 43.19 -16.24
C TYR A 48 -32.03 43.92 -15.05
N GLY A 49 -30.71 44.09 -15.21
CA GLY A 49 -29.87 45.18 -14.65
C GLY A 49 -28.69 44.68 -13.80
N GLY A 50 -27.43 45.14 -13.89
CA GLY A 50 -26.73 46.11 -14.72
C GLY A 50 -25.23 46.00 -14.34
N GLY A 51 -24.33 46.07 -15.33
CA GLY A 51 -22.88 45.98 -15.10
C GLY A 51 -22.23 47.36 -14.87
N PRO A 52 -21.13 47.44 -14.09
CA PRO A 52 -20.34 48.67 -13.97
C PRO A 52 -19.19 48.76 -15.01
N PRO A 53 -18.70 49.98 -15.32
CA PRO A 53 -18.03 50.34 -16.58
C PRO A 53 -16.48 50.20 -16.59
N PRO A 54 -15.85 50.19 -17.78
CA PRO A 54 -14.39 50.23 -17.94
C PRO A 54 -13.83 51.67 -17.95
N GLY A 55 -12.68 51.86 -17.29
CA GLY A 55 -11.93 53.13 -17.26
C GLY A 55 -11.06 53.35 -18.51
N PRO A 56 -10.69 54.60 -18.85
CA PRO A 56 -10.30 54.98 -20.20
C PRO A 56 -8.79 54.90 -20.50
N TYR A 57 -8.51 54.61 -21.77
CA TYR A 57 -7.22 54.71 -22.45
C TYR A 57 -6.67 56.15 -22.51
N GLY A 58 -5.36 56.30 -22.29
CA GLY A 58 -4.58 57.51 -22.56
C GLY A 58 -3.41 57.20 -23.51
N GLN A 59 -3.26 58.03 -24.55
CA GLN A 59 -2.37 57.90 -25.71
C GLN A 59 -0.88 58.27 -25.48
N PRO A 60 0.02 57.98 -26.45
CA PRO A 60 1.49 58.01 -26.32
C PRO A 60 2.17 59.23 -26.99
N ALA A 61 3.42 59.55 -26.61
CA ALA A 61 4.34 60.42 -27.35
C ALA A 61 5.82 60.25 -26.85
N PRO A 62 6.87 60.77 -27.53
CA PRO A 62 7.79 59.94 -28.33
C PRO A 62 9.30 60.21 -28.09
N GLY A 63 10.18 59.35 -28.65
CA GLY A 63 11.56 59.75 -29.00
C GLY A 63 12.69 58.80 -28.60
N ALA A 64 13.37 58.23 -29.59
CA ALA A 64 14.61 57.41 -29.54
C ALA A 64 15.87 58.29 -29.19
N PRO A 65 17.14 57.80 -29.07
CA PRO A 65 17.79 56.79 -29.92
C PRO A 65 18.86 55.84 -29.31
N TYR A 66 19.25 54.86 -30.13
CA TYR A 66 20.48 54.06 -30.22
C TYR A 66 21.70 54.38 -29.31
N GLY A 67 22.38 53.33 -28.84
CA GLY A 67 23.85 53.29 -28.78
C GLY A 67 24.51 52.45 -27.69
N GLY A 68 25.36 51.50 -28.10
CA GLY A 68 26.65 51.22 -27.45
C GLY A 68 26.70 50.22 -26.30
N GLY A 69 27.13 48.98 -26.58
CA GLY A 69 27.63 48.06 -25.56
C GLY A 69 29.07 48.40 -25.13
N PRO A 70 29.43 48.29 -23.84
CA PRO A 70 30.83 48.34 -23.38
C PRO A 70 31.43 46.95 -23.05
N PRO A 71 32.77 46.83 -23.01
CA PRO A 71 33.53 45.57 -22.93
C PRO A 71 33.64 45.00 -21.49
N PRO A 72 34.12 43.74 -21.31
CA PRO A 72 34.09 43.09 -20.02
C PRO A 72 35.27 43.51 -19.13
N GLY A 73 34.95 44.00 -17.93
CA GLY A 73 35.90 44.23 -16.83
C GLY A 73 35.58 43.33 -15.63
N PRO A 74 36.58 42.97 -14.81
CA PRO A 74 36.52 41.79 -13.94
C PRO A 74 36.01 42.11 -12.53
N TYR A 75 35.28 41.15 -11.94
CA TYR A 75 34.77 41.11 -10.56
C TYR A 75 33.56 42.03 -10.26
N GLY A 76 32.36 41.47 -10.40
CA GLY A 76 31.09 42.07 -9.99
C GLY A 76 30.41 41.25 -8.89
N GLN A 77 30.08 41.93 -7.78
CA GLN A 77 29.16 41.48 -6.73
C GLN A 77 27.76 41.16 -7.33
N PRO A 78 26.98 40.23 -6.76
CA PRO A 78 25.65 39.93 -7.28
C PRO A 78 24.65 41.07 -6.97
N ALA A 79 24.03 41.57 -8.03
CA ALA A 79 22.90 42.50 -7.98
C ALA A 79 21.65 41.82 -7.37
N PRO A 80 20.81 42.54 -6.60
CA PRO A 80 19.55 42.01 -6.10
C PRO A 80 18.50 42.06 -7.21
N GLY A 81 18.05 40.90 -7.68
CA GLY A 81 16.91 40.85 -8.61
C GLY A 81 16.93 39.79 -9.72
N ALA A 82 17.78 38.76 -9.66
CA ALA A 82 17.64 37.58 -10.53
C ALA A 82 16.95 36.45 -9.75
N PRO A 83 15.84 35.85 -10.25
CA PRO A 83 15.27 34.67 -9.62
C PRO A 83 16.25 33.52 -9.84
N TYR A 84 17.00 33.21 -8.80
CA TYR A 84 17.80 32.00 -8.72
C TYR A 84 16.90 30.80 -9.01
N GLY A 85 17.30 29.98 -9.98
CA GLY A 85 16.71 28.68 -10.26
C GLY A 85 16.75 27.82 -8.99
N GLY A 86 15.66 27.88 -8.24
CA GLY A 86 15.37 27.01 -7.12
C GLY A 86 14.94 25.62 -7.59
N PRO A 87 14.87 24.65 -6.68
CA PRO A 87 14.41 23.29 -6.98
C PRO A 87 13.04 23.37 -7.66
N GLY A 88 12.85 22.55 -8.70
CA GLY A 88 11.59 22.47 -9.44
C GLY A 88 10.39 22.29 -8.50
N PRO A 89 9.21 22.78 -8.90
CA PRO A 89 8.09 22.97 -7.99
C PRO A 89 7.71 21.62 -7.37
N GLY A 90 7.76 21.57 -6.04
CA GLY A 90 7.05 20.54 -5.28
C GLY A 90 5.61 20.57 -5.76
N GLY A 91 5.25 19.58 -6.58
CA GLY A 91 3.87 19.36 -6.95
C GLY A 91 3.13 19.16 -5.65
N ASN A 92 2.18 20.05 -5.35
CA ASN A 92 1.29 19.84 -4.21
C ASN A 92 0.72 18.42 -4.37
N ALA A 93 0.95 17.57 -3.36
CA ALA A 93 0.48 16.20 -3.40
C ALA A 93 -1.03 16.19 -3.72
N PRO A 94 -1.50 15.27 -4.58
CA PRO A 94 -2.91 15.20 -4.91
C PRO A 94 -3.78 15.10 -3.64
N PRO A 95 -4.99 15.69 -3.62
CA PRO A 95 -5.87 15.62 -2.46
C PRO A 95 -6.10 14.16 -2.01
N GLY A 96 -5.80 13.86 -0.75
CA GLY A 96 -5.94 12.51 -0.19
C GLY A 96 -4.69 11.62 -0.31
N VAL A 97 -3.61 12.11 -0.92
CA VAL A 97 -2.29 11.45 -0.94
C VAL A 97 -1.41 12.06 0.15
N ASP A 98 -0.72 11.20 0.90
CA ASP A 98 0.29 11.64 1.87
C ASP A 98 1.46 12.35 1.15
N PRO A 99 1.88 13.56 1.57
CA PRO A 99 2.99 14.28 0.93
C PRO A 99 4.31 13.50 0.88
N GLU A 100 4.59 12.70 1.92
CA GLU A 100 5.76 11.83 1.96
C GLU A 100 5.63 10.74 0.90
N ALA A 101 4.45 10.14 0.78
CA ALA A 101 4.18 9.14 -0.25
C ALA A 101 4.32 9.71 -1.66
N PHE A 102 3.90 10.95 -1.89
CA PHE A 102 4.08 11.61 -3.18
C PHE A 102 5.56 11.82 -3.52
N SER A 103 6.37 12.27 -2.56
CA SER A 103 7.82 12.42 -2.75
C SER A 103 8.51 11.09 -3.04
N TRP A 104 8.13 10.02 -2.33
CA TRP A 104 8.64 8.69 -2.60
C TRP A 104 8.19 8.19 -3.97
N PHE A 105 6.92 8.40 -4.32
CA PHE A 105 6.38 8.00 -5.62
C PHE A 105 7.22 8.55 -6.77
N GLN A 106 7.56 9.85 -6.74
CA GLN A 106 8.39 10.48 -7.77
C GLN A 106 9.79 9.89 -7.89
N THR A 107 10.31 9.28 -6.82
CA THR A 107 11.62 8.64 -6.79
C THR A 107 11.53 7.18 -7.27
N VAL A 108 10.44 6.49 -6.93
CA VAL A 108 10.21 5.08 -7.30
C VAL A 108 9.76 4.95 -8.77
N ASP A 109 8.98 5.92 -9.27
CA ASP A 109 8.53 6.01 -10.67
C ASP A 109 9.68 6.49 -11.57
N THR A 110 10.62 5.59 -11.85
CA THR A 110 11.87 5.90 -12.57
C THR A 110 11.65 6.20 -14.03
N ASP A 111 10.60 5.62 -14.63
CA ASP A 111 10.24 5.88 -16.03
C ASP A 111 9.24 7.06 -16.18
N HIS A 112 8.82 7.65 -15.05
CA HIS A 112 7.87 8.76 -14.99
C HIS A 112 6.55 8.46 -15.71
N SER A 113 6.12 7.20 -15.71
CA SER A 113 4.88 6.77 -16.35
C SER A 113 3.63 7.19 -15.58
N GLY A 114 3.77 7.64 -14.33
CA GLY A 114 2.67 7.93 -13.42
C GLY A 114 2.10 6.67 -12.75
N PHE A 115 2.77 5.53 -12.87
CA PHE A 115 2.39 4.26 -12.26
C PHE A 115 3.62 3.50 -11.77
N ILE A 116 3.54 2.89 -10.59
CA ILE A 116 4.59 2.02 -10.07
C ILE A 116 4.37 0.59 -10.55
N SER A 117 5.37 0.05 -11.24
CA SER A 117 5.46 -1.37 -11.59
C SER A 117 6.05 -2.22 -10.47
N VAL A 118 5.84 -3.55 -10.53
CA VAL A 118 6.48 -4.52 -9.62
C VAL A 118 8.00 -4.38 -9.63
N LYS A 119 8.58 -4.11 -10.81
CA LYS A 119 10.03 -3.93 -10.98
C LYS A 119 10.54 -2.71 -10.21
N GLU A 120 9.86 -1.58 -10.34
CA GLU A 120 10.22 -0.34 -9.67
C GLU A 120 10.04 -0.46 -8.15
N LEU A 121 8.93 -1.05 -7.70
CA LEU A 121 8.71 -1.33 -6.29
C LEU A 121 9.83 -2.21 -5.72
N LYS A 122 10.21 -3.28 -6.42
CA LYS A 122 11.30 -4.17 -6.00
C LYS A 122 12.64 -3.43 -5.92
N GLN A 123 12.92 -2.51 -6.84
CA GLN A 123 14.15 -1.72 -6.82
C GLN A 123 14.18 -0.71 -5.67
N ALA A 124 13.01 -0.20 -5.27
CA ALA A 124 12.89 0.75 -4.17
C ALA A 124 12.92 0.09 -2.78
N LEU A 125 12.52 -1.18 -2.66
CA LEU A 125 12.45 -1.88 -1.37
C LEU A 125 13.69 -2.72 -1.10
N VAL A 126 14.34 -2.43 0.02
CA VAL A 126 15.48 -3.19 0.55
C VAL A 126 15.20 -3.65 1.98
N ASN A 127 15.62 -4.86 2.30
CA ASN A 127 15.60 -5.39 3.66
C ASN A 127 16.68 -4.71 4.51
N ASN A 128 16.60 -4.85 5.85
CA ASN A 128 17.59 -4.27 6.78
C ASN A 128 19.02 -4.79 6.52
N ASN A 129 19.14 -6.03 6.05
CA ASN A 129 20.42 -6.63 5.68
C ASN A 129 20.88 -6.32 4.25
N TRP A 130 20.29 -5.31 3.60
CA TRP A 130 20.61 -4.88 2.23
C TRP A 130 20.27 -5.88 1.13
N SER A 131 19.61 -6.99 1.46
CA SER A 131 19.07 -7.90 0.45
C SER A 131 17.85 -7.29 -0.25
N SER A 132 17.66 -7.67 -1.51
CA SER A 132 16.46 -7.31 -2.25
C SER A 132 15.22 -7.91 -1.61
N PHE A 133 14.12 -7.15 -1.61
CA PHE A 133 12.81 -7.67 -1.25
C PHE A 133 12.40 -8.83 -2.16
N ASN A 134 11.66 -9.77 -1.60
CA ASN A 134 11.13 -10.89 -2.32
C ASN A 134 10.14 -10.51 -3.44
N ASP A 135 10.37 -11.06 -4.64
CA ASP A 135 9.50 -10.96 -5.81
C ASP A 135 8.03 -11.28 -5.53
N GLU A 136 7.72 -12.45 -4.95
CA GLU A 136 6.32 -12.84 -4.69
C GLU A 136 5.63 -11.89 -3.70
N THR A 137 6.39 -11.32 -2.75
CA THR A 137 5.88 -10.36 -1.78
C THR A 137 5.60 -9.01 -2.43
N CYS A 138 6.50 -8.52 -3.29
CA CYS A 138 6.27 -7.30 -4.08
C CYS A 138 5.05 -7.43 -4.99
N LEU A 139 4.91 -8.58 -5.67
CA LEU A 139 3.76 -8.85 -6.53
C LEU A 139 2.45 -8.86 -5.74
N LEU A 140 2.42 -9.54 -4.59
CA LEU A 140 1.27 -9.57 -3.70
C LEU A 140 0.90 -8.15 -3.24
N MET A 141 1.89 -7.35 -2.84
CA MET A 141 1.70 -5.96 -2.45
C MET A 141 1.08 -5.12 -3.57
N ILE A 142 1.59 -5.21 -4.80
CA ILE A 142 1.00 -4.51 -5.95
C ILE A 142 -0.46 -4.94 -6.15
N ASN A 143 -0.72 -6.25 -6.17
CA ASN A 143 -2.05 -6.79 -6.43
C ASN A 143 -3.10 -6.36 -5.38
N MET A 144 -2.70 -6.16 -4.12
CA MET A 144 -3.61 -5.68 -3.07
C MET A 144 -4.10 -4.25 -3.31
N PHE A 145 -3.30 -3.41 -3.96
CA PHE A 145 -3.60 -1.98 -4.15
C PHE A 145 -3.88 -1.60 -5.61
N ASP A 146 -3.70 -2.53 -6.56
CA ASP A 146 -4.08 -2.38 -7.97
C ASP A 146 -5.58 -2.62 -8.17
N LYS A 147 -6.35 -1.55 -8.02
CA LYS A 147 -7.81 -1.55 -8.23
C LYS A 147 -8.21 -1.89 -9.67
N THR A 148 -7.32 -1.67 -10.62
CA THR A 148 -7.60 -1.80 -12.06
C THR A 148 -7.14 -3.12 -12.66
N ARG A 149 -6.42 -3.95 -11.90
CA ARG A 149 -5.77 -5.19 -12.38
C ARG A 149 -4.86 -4.96 -13.59
N SER A 150 -4.21 -3.80 -13.64
CA SER A 150 -3.26 -3.43 -14.68
C SER A 150 -1.85 -4.02 -14.45
N GLY A 151 -1.60 -4.59 -13.28
CA GLY A 151 -0.28 -5.02 -12.81
C GLY A 151 0.60 -3.87 -12.30
N ARG A 152 0.04 -2.66 -12.16
CA ARG A 152 0.71 -1.45 -11.70
C ARG A 152 -0.21 -0.65 -10.79
N ILE A 153 0.35 0.22 -9.95
CA ILE A 153 -0.42 1.07 -9.04
C ILE A 153 -0.18 2.55 -9.30
N ASP A 154 -1.24 3.36 -9.17
CA ASP A 154 -1.14 4.81 -9.24
C ASP A 154 -0.65 5.40 -7.89
N VAL A 155 -0.53 6.72 -7.83
CA VAL A 155 -0.09 7.44 -6.63
C VAL A 155 -0.98 7.19 -5.40
N TYR A 156 -2.29 7.00 -5.60
CA TYR A 156 -3.22 6.73 -4.50
C TYR A 156 -3.02 5.31 -3.96
N GLY A 157 -2.89 4.32 -4.84
CA GLY A 157 -2.53 2.95 -4.48
C GLY A 157 -1.18 2.89 -3.79
N PHE A 158 -0.18 3.62 -4.29
CA PHE A 158 1.15 3.70 -3.67
C PHE A 158 1.11 4.35 -2.28
N SER A 159 0.34 5.41 -2.08
CA SER A 159 0.18 6.02 -0.76
C SER A 159 -0.42 5.06 0.26
N ALA A 160 -1.42 4.27 -0.15
CA ALA A 160 -1.98 3.21 0.69
C ALA A 160 -0.97 2.09 0.96
N LEU A 161 -0.22 1.67 -0.06
CA LEU A 161 0.83 0.66 0.06
C LEU A 161 1.96 1.11 0.99
N LEU A 162 2.39 2.37 0.91
CA LEU A 162 3.45 2.89 1.77
C LEU A 162 3.02 2.87 3.24
N ARG A 163 1.78 3.26 3.53
CA ARG A 163 1.19 3.17 4.88
C ARG A 163 1.12 1.72 5.36
N PHE A 164 0.75 0.79 4.48
CA PHE A 164 0.74 -0.64 4.78
C PHE A 164 2.14 -1.14 5.13
N ILE A 165 3.16 -0.81 4.34
CA ILE A 165 4.56 -1.18 4.63
C ILE A 165 5.02 -0.58 5.96
N GLN A 166 4.70 0.69 6.24
CA GLN A 166 5.05 1.33 7.51
C GLN A 166 4.43 0.61 8.71
N GLN A 167 3.15 0.23 8.63
CA GLN A 167 2.49 -0.55 9.69
C GLN A 167 3.17 -1.90 9.92
N TRP A 168 3.55 -2.59 8.84
CA TRP A 168 4.30 -3.83 8.93
C TRP A 168 5.69 -3.66 9.52
N ARG A 169 6.38 -2.57 9.20
CA ARG A 169 7.68 -2.25 9.81
C ARG A 169 7.56 -2.03 11.32
N SER A 170 6.55 -1.28 11.76
CA SER A 170 6.30 -1.07 13.19
C SER A 170 5.99 -2.39 13.90
N LEU A 171 5.18 -3.25 13.29
CA LEU A 171 4.85 -4.56 13.85
C LEU A 171 6.06 -5.50 13.89
N PHE A 172 6.89 -5.49 12.84
CA PHE A 172 8.12 -6.26 12.79
C PHE A 172 9.09 -5.85 13.89
N GLN A 173 9.30 -4.54 14.09
CA GLN A 173 10.14 -3.99 15.15
C GLN A 173 9.63 -4.35 16.56
N GLN A 174 8.31 -4.49 16.73
CA GLN A 174 7.75 -4.93 18.01
C GLN A 174 8.14 -6.38 18.35
N TYR A 175 8.32 -7.23 17.34
CA TYR A 175 8.66 -8.64 17.54
C TYR A 175 10.17 -8.91 17.51
N ASP A 176 10.95 -8.10 16.78
CA ASP A 176 12.42 -8.09 16.76
C ASP A 176 12.95 -7.46 18.06
N GLN A 177 12.92 -8.23 19.15
CA GLN A 177 13.24 -7.73 20.50
C GLN A 177 14.71 -7.42 20.66
N ASP A 178 15.56 -8.21 20.00
CA ASP A 178 17.00 -8.00 20.03
C ASP A 178 17.47 -6.92 19.04
N HIS A 179 16.55 -6.34 18.26
CA HIS A 179 16.80 -5.32 17.25
C HIS A 179 17.86 -5.76 16.23
N SER A 180 17.91 -7.08 15.94
CA SER A 180 18.83 -7.66 14.96
C SER A 180 18.48 -7.27 13.53
N GLY A 181 17.29 -6.70 13.29
CA GLY A 181 16.75 -6.42 11.97
C GLY A 181 16.18 -7.67 11.30
N SER A 182 16.03 -8.77 12.03
CA SER A 182 15.53 -10.06 11.56
C SER A 182 14.70 -10.77 12.64
N ILE A 183 13.79 -11.66 12.27
CA ILE A 183 12.99 -12.42 13.24
C ILE A 183 13.59 -13.82 13.38
N SER A 184 14.06 -14.14 14.58
CA SER A 184 14.53 -15.47 14.98
C SER A 184 13.38 -16.46 15.21
N PHE A 185 13.71 -17.74 15.43
CA PHE A 185 12.70 -18.77 15.78
C PHE A 185 11.88 -18.39 17.03
N SER A 186 12.54 -17.94 18.09
CA SER A 186 11.89 -17.55 19.35
C SER A 186 10.93 -16.39 19.15
N GLU A 187 11.36 -15.37 18.41
CA GLU A 187 10.55 -14.19 18.12
C GLU A 187 9.38 -14.52 17.19
N LEU A 188 9.60 -15.39 16.20
CA LEU A 188 8.54 -15.88 15.31
C LEU A 188 7.44 -16.62 16.10
N GLN A 189 7.85 -17.51 17.01
CA GLN A 189 6.91 -18.24 17.85
C GLN A 189 6.13 -17.30 18.76
N GLN A 190 6.80 -16.29 19.32
CA GLN A 190 6.15 -15.27 20.14
C GLN A 190 5.20 -14.40 19.31
N ALA A 191 5.60 -13.99 18.10
CA ALA A 191 4.78 -13.20 17.19
C ALA A 191 3.49 -13.93 16.83
N PHE A 192 3.57 -15.21 16.44
CA PHE A 192 2.38 -16.01 16.14
C PHE A 192 1.45 -16.16 17.34
N SER A 193 2.01 -16.40 18.53
CA SER A 193 1.22 -16.47 19.77
C SER A 193 0.50 -15.14 20.05
N GLN A 194 1.20 -14.00 19.94
CA GLN A 194 0.62 -12.67 20.13
C GLN A 194 -0.43 -12.31 19.07
N MET A 195 -0.25 -12.79 17.84
CA MET A 195 -1.23 -12.67 16.78
C MET A 195 -2.45 -13.58 16.99
N GLY A 196 -2.46 -14.45 18.00
CA GLY A 196 -3.57 -15.37 18.30
C GLY A 196 -3.47 -16.74 17.62
N TYR A 197 -2.34 -17.06 16.99
CA TYR A 197 -2.13 -18.39 16.42
C TYR A 197 -1.60 -19.37 17.46
N ASN A 198 -2.22 -20.55 17.54
CA ASN A 198 -1.75 -21.66 18.37
C ASN A 198 -1.00 -22.70 17.52
N LEU A 199 0.19 -22.32 17.03
CA LEU A 199 1.02 -23.16 16.16
C LEU A 199 2.03 -23.97 16.96
N SER A 200 2.22 -25.22 16.57
CA SER A 200 3.23 -26.07 17.19
C SER A 200 4.65 -25.55 16.88
N PRO A 201 5.62 -25.72 17.80
CA PRO A 201 7.01 -25.34 17.55
C PRO A 201 7.58 -25.95 16.26
N GLN A 202 7.21 -27.20 15.96
CA GLN A 202 7.63 -27.91 14.75
C GLN A 202 7.13 -27.23 13.48
N PHE A 203 5.88 -26.75 13.47
CA PHE A 203 5.31 -26.05 12.32
C PHE A 203 5.96 -24.68 12.13
N SER A 204 6.20 -23.94 13.21
CA SER A 204 6.92 -22.66 13.14
C SER A 204 8.35 -22.84 12.64
N GLN A 205 9.02 -23.91 13.04
CA GLN A 205 10.36 -24.24 12.54
C GLN A 205 10.33 -24.61 11.05
N LEU A 206 9.28 -25.29 10.58
CA LEU A 206 9.07 -25.55 9.16
C LEU A 206 8.88 -24.25 8.36
N LEU A 207 8.08 -23.32 8.86
CA LEU A 207 7.90 -22.00 8.23
C LEU A 207 9.23 -21.24 8.17
N LEU A 208 9.97 -21.20 9.29
CA LEU A 208 11.26 -20.54 9.35
C LEU A 208 12.24 -21.16 8.35
N ALA A 209 12.38 -22.49 8.31
CA ALA A 209 13.28 -23.17 7.38
C ALA A 209 12.90 -22.97 5.90
N ARG A 210 11.61 -22.84 5.60
CA ARG A 210 11.12 -22.62 4.23
C ARG A 210 11.37 -21.20 3.72
N TYR A 211 11.26 -20.21 4.59
CA TYR A 211 11.30 -18.79 4.22
C TYR A 211 12.56 -18.05 4.66
N ALA A 212 13.41 -18.64 5.49
CA ALA A 212 14.73 -18.09 5.82
C ALA A 212 15.57 -17.91 4.56
N GLN A 213 16.43 -16.90 4.59
CA GLN A 213 17.30 -16.62 3.46
C GLN A 213 18.28 -17.78 3.22
N ARG A 214 18.58 -18.02 1.94
CA ARG A 214 19.64 -18.94 1.51
C ARG A 214 20.92 -18.15 1.27
N PRO A 215 22.10 -18.70 1.60
CA PRO A 215 22.37 -20.08 2.04
C PRO A 215 21.93 -20.36 3.50
N PRO A 216 21.78 -21.64 3.89
CA PRO A 216 21.37 -22.01 5.24
C PRO A 216 22.31 -21.41 6.29
N SER A 217 21.74 -20.64 7.21
CA SER A 217 22.45 -20.09 8.37
C SER A 217 22.36 -21.07 9.55
N PRO A 218 23.40 -21.18 10.40
CA PRO A 218 23.30 -21.90 11.67
C PRO A 218 22.21 -21.31 12.58
N ASN A 219 21.94 -20.01 12.44
CA ASN A 219 20.86 -19.30 13.12
C ASN A 219 19.90 -18.75 12.04
N PRO A 220 18.91 -19.53 11.58
CA PRO A 220 17.97 -19.07 10.57
C PRO A 220 17.09 -17.96 11.15
N SER A 221 16.98 -16.87 10.40
CA SER A 221 16.06 -15.77 10.68
C SER A 221 15.38 -15.32 9.39
N ILE A 222 14.25 -14.64 9.54
CA ILE A 222 13.48 -14.10 8.40
C ILE A 222 13.53 -12.57 8.42
N GLN A 223 13.66 -12.00 7.22
CA GLN A 223 13.58 -10.55 7.03
C GLN A 223 12.11 -10.12 6.93
N LEU A 224 11.89 -8.80 6.91
CA LEU A 224 10.57 -8.17 6.87
C LEU A 224 9.70 -8.70 5.71
N ASP A 225 10.25 -8.76 4.51
CA ASP A 225 9.55 -9.25 3.32
C ASP A 225 8.96 -10.65 3.51
N ARG A 226 9.77 -11.59 4.01
CA ARG A 226 9.37 -12.96 4.30
C ARG A 226 8.38 -13.06 5.44
N PHE A 227 8.53 -12.22 6.46
CA PHE A 227 7.59 -12.15 7.56
C PHE A 227 6.20 -11.69 7.10
N ILE A 228 6.13 -10.65 6.26
CA ILE A 228 4.87 -10.16 5.67
C ILE A 228 4.24 -11.29 4.85
N HIS A 229 5.02 -11.95 3.99
CA HIS A 229 4.54 -13.06 3.16
C HIS A 229 3.91 -14.18 4.02
N ILE A 230 4.62 -14.64 5.05
CA ILE A 230 4.13 -15.71 5.92
C ILE A 230 2.82 -15.31 6.61
N CYS A 231 2.75 -14.09 7.15
CA CYS A 231 1.58 -13.64 7.88
C CYS A 231 0.35 -13.49 6.97
N MET A 232 0.52 -12.94 5.77
CA MET A 232 -0.55 -12.82 4.78
C MET A 232 -1.06 -14.19 4.33
N GLN A 233 -0.16 -15.15 4.10
CA GLN A 233 -0.53 -16.51 3.73
C GLN A 233 -1.26 -17.24 4.87
N LEU A 234 -0.74 -17.13 6.10
CA LEU A 234 -1.39 -17.73 7.28
C LEU A 234 -2.79 -17.17 7.48
N GLN A 235 -2.97 -15.85 7.31
CA GLN A 235 -4.27 -15.22 7.42
C GLN A 235 -5.24 -15.73 6.34
N SER A 236 -4.85 -15.70 5.07
CA SER A 236 -5.69 -16.17 3.96
C SER A 236 -6.12 -17.63 4.16
N LEU A 237 -5.18 -18.49 4.56
CA LEU A 237 -5.43 -19.89 4.87
C LEU A 237 -6.33 -20.09 6.10
N THR A 238 -6.14 -19.28 7.14
CA THR A 238 -6.94 -19.35 8.36
C THR A 238 -8.37 -18.94 8.10
N ASP A 239 -8.59 -17.88 7.33
CA ASP A 239 -9.93 -17.44 6.93
C ASP A 239 -10.64 -18.54 6.12
N ALA A 240 -9.93 -19.12 5.15
CA ALA A 240 -10.46 -20.22 4.33
C ALA A 240 -10.76 -21.48 5.16
N PHE A 241 -9.91 -21.81 6.12
CA PHE A 241 -10.14 -22.92 7.04
C PHE A 241 -11.36 -22.67 7.93
N ARG A 242 -11.52 -21.46 8.45
CA ARG A 242 -12.65 -21.08 9.32
C ARG A 242 -14.00 -21.09 8.62
N GLU A 243 -14.03 -20.81 7.31
CA GLU A 243 -15.24 -20.97 6.50
C GLU A 243 -15.73 -22.43 6.47
N LYS A 244 -14.81 -23.39 6.65
CA LYS A 244 -15.10 -24.83 6.65
C LYS A 244 -15.25 -25.40 8.07
N ASP A 245 -14.49 -24.90 9.05
CA ASP A 245 -14.63 -25.25 10.48
C ASP A 245 -15.69 -24.40 11.19
N THR A 246 -16.95 -24.56 10.76
CA THR A 246 -18.10 -23.82 11.31
C THR A 246 -18.34 -24.08 12.80
N ALA A 247 -17.90 -25.24 13.31
CA ALA A 247 -18.00 -25.61 14.72
C ALA A 247 -16.83 -25.07 15.57
N MET A 248 -15.80 -24.47 14.95
CA MET A 248 -14.58 -23.97 15.60
C MET A 248 -13.89 -25.02 16.48
N VAL A 249 -13.88 -26.27 16.03
CA VAL A 249 -13.30 -27.40 16.78
C VAL A 249 -11.84 -27.65 16.45
N GLY A 250 -11.27 -26.93 15.47
CA GLY A 250 -9.89 -27.10 15.02
C GLY A 250 -9.71 -28.18 13.96
N ASN A 251 -10.80 -28.76 13.45
CA ASN A 251 -10.77 -29.83 12.46
C ASN A 251 -11.86 -29.63 11.41
N ALA A 252 -11.50 -29.69 10.13
CA ALA A 252 -12.44 -29.62 9.02
C ALA A 252 -12.32 -30.86 8.13
N ARG A 253 -13.45 -31.42 7.71
CA ARG A 253 -13.50 -32.51 6.72
C ARG A 253 -13.78 -31.89 5.35
N LEU A 254 -12.86 -32.07 4.41
CA LEU A 254 -12.95 -31.53 3.05
C LEU A 254 -13.01 -32.67 2.05
N SER A 255 -13.82 -32.51 1.00
CA SER A 255 -13.65 -33.30 -0.22
C SER A 255 -12.37 -32.87 -0.95
N TYR A 256 -11.87 -33.69 -1.88
CA TYR A 256 -10.70 -33.34 -2.66
C TYR A 256 -10.92 -32.05 -3.49
N GLU A 257 -12.09 -31.91 -4.11
CA GLU A 257 -12.43 -30.71 -4.89
C GLU A 257 -12.58 -29.47 -4.01
N ASP A 258 -13.19 -29.59 -2.83
CA ASP A 258 -13.26 -28.48 -1.86
C ASP A 258 -11.87 -28.01 -1.44
N PHE A 259 -10.95 -28.96 -1.19
CA PHE A 259 -9.57 -28.65 -0.86
C PHE A 259 -8.87 -27.91 -2.00
N LEU A 260 -9.00 -28.41 -3.24
CA LEU A 260 -8.40 -27.73 -4.40
C LEU A 260 -9.00 -26.34 -4.63
N ALA A 261 -10.32 -26.20 -4.57
CA ALA A 261 -10.99 -24.91 -4.74
C ALA A 261 -10.57 -23.91 -3.66
N MET A 262 -10.42 -24.37 -2.41
CA MET A 262 -9.92 -23.55 -1.30
C MET A 262 -8.50 -23.04 -1.57
N VAL A 263 -7.59 -23.90 -2.01
CA VAL A 263 -6.20 -23.52 -2.31
C VAL A 263 -6.13 -22.57 -3.51
N VAL A 264 -6.83 -22.89 -4.60
CA VAL A 264 -6.79 -22.10 -5.85
C VAL A 264 -7.37 -20.70 -5.66
N THR A 265 -8.41 -20.55 -4.85
CA THR A 265 -9.06 -19.23 -4.65
C THR A 265 -8.30 -18.32 -3.69
N ARG A 266 -7.43 -18.89 -2.84
CA ARG A 266 -6.83 -18.18 -1.69
C ARG A 266 -5.31 -18.09 -1.72
N MET A 267 -4.64 -18.91 -2.54
CA MET A 267 -3.18 -18.98 -2.62
C MET A 267 -2.60 -18.71 -4.02
N LEU A 268 -3.44 -18.60 -5.06
CA LEU A 268 -3.06 -18.25 -6.44
C LEU A 268 -3.69 -16.90 -6.82
#